data_AF-A0A1C5U022-F1
#
_entry.id   AF-A0A1C5U022-F1
#
_cell.length_a   1.000
_cell.length_b   1.000
_cell.length_c   1.000
_cell.angle_alpha   90.00
_cell.angle_beta   90.00
_cell.angle_gamma   90.00
#
_symmetry.space_group_name_H-M   'P 1'
#
loop_
_entity.id
_entity.type
_entity.pdbx_description
1 polymer ?
#
loop_
_entity_poly.entity_id
_entity_poly.type
_entity_poly.pdbx_seq_one_letter_code
_entity_poly.pdbx_strand_id
1 'polypeptide(L)'
;MIDMYHPITELYRKRYAKLNDETKQLLKKLEDIDSDLFQLRLIRRKRPKLCRGDVFVMNLFDDIYFYGVVLNTDINDDFMGKNLVSISILKKYSKGATTFLQVESLKAEDILIKPNIVSRAYWSNGFFYNTGENIRNSIDIDYGFFSSCHKLYVNDYGEELKLVPEIKNYFAITTMTGIGSMLRYELIIDDSFMSEEDREAFRRYIDEAVSYVPPQKEPSEFDKSIAPFEFEKEHGRRYCVTLEDFEKLRYIFTWKDSDIEGNGYEWEEVMKLFVKDRFSDIRKRIKFDSEAGMFYMYCSDSEMLQEVISRFVEELKATGLKEYVEKIDFETL
;
A
#
# COMPACT_ATOMS: atom_id res chain seq x y z
N MET A 1 1.57 -26.52 3.75
CA MET A 1 1.18 -25.71 2.58
C MET A 1 -0.35 -25.69 2.49
N ILE A 2 -1.01 -24.78 3.20
CA ILE A 2 -2.46 -24.56 3.06
C ILE A 2 -2.60 -23.47 2.02
N ASP A 3 -2.86 -23.87 0.78
CA ASP A 3 -3.20 -22.94 -0.29
C ASP A 3 -4.58 -22.35 0.05
N MET A 4 -4.58 -21.16 0.64
CA MET A 4 -5.80 -20.50 1.11
C MET A 4 -6.54 -19.95 -0.11
N TYR A 5 -7.40 -20.77 -0.71
CA TYR A 5 -8.23 -20.44 -1.86
C TYR A 5 -9.06 -19.19 -1.61
N HIS A 6 -8.62 -18.05 -2.15
CA HIS A 6 -9.33 -16.78 -2.09
C HIS A 6 -10.03 -16.52 -3.43
N PRO A 7 -11.38 -16.47 -3.50
CA PRO A 7 -12.13 -16.35 -4.77
C PRO A 7 -11.71 -15.15 -5.61
N ILE A 8 -11.38 -14.03 -4.97
CA ILE A 8 -10.91 -12.83 -5.67
C ILE A 8 -9.52 -13.05 -6.30
N THR A 9 -8.56 -13.68 -5.61
CA THR A 9 -7.24 -14.03 -6.17
C THR A 9 -7.38 -14.92 -7.40
N GLU A 10 -8.28 -15.91 -7.34
CA GLU A 10 -8.56 -16.80 -8.48
C GLU A 10 -9.12 -16.05 -9.69
N LEU A 11 -9.97 -15.05 -9.48
CA LEU A 11 -10.46 -14.21 -10.57
C LEU A 11 -9.33 -13.42 -11.24
N TYR A 12 -8.44 -12.81 -10.43
CA TYR A 12 -7.27 -12.11 -10.96
C TYR A 12 -6.31 -13.06 -11.69
N ARG A 13 -6.01 -14.23 -11.10
CA ARG A 13 -5.16 -15.27 -11.72
C ARG A 13 -5.72 -15.74 -13.06
N LYS A 14 -7.02 -16.04 -13.13
CA LYS A 14 -7.69 -16.46 -14.37
C LYS A 14 -7.72 -15.36 -15.43
N ARG A 15 -7.88 -14.09 -15.02
CA ARG A 15 -7.80 -12.94 -15.93
C ARG A 15 -6.39 -12.79 -16.47
N TYR A 16 -5.38 -12.80 -15.60
CA TYR A 16 -3.97 -12.67 -15.96
C TYR A 16 -3.51 -13.79 -16.91
N ALA A 17 -3.92 -15.03 -16.66
CA ALA A 17 -3.55 -16.17 -17.50
C ALA A 17 -3.98 -16.00 -18.97
N LYS A 18 -5.09 -15.30 -19.23
CA LYS A 18 -5.64 -15.04 -20.57
C LYS A 18 -4.96 -13.90 -21.32
N LEU A 19 -4.10 -13.11 -20.66
CA LEU A 19 -3.40 -12.00 -21.30
C LEU A 19 -2.30 -12.52 -22.24
N ASN A 20 -1.97 -11.73 -23.27
CA ASN A 20 -0.83 -12.02 -24.14
C ASN A 20 0.50 -11.79 -23.40
N ASP A 21 1.59 -12.35 -23.94
CA ASP A 21 2.89 -12.34 -23.28
C ASP A 21 3.49 -10.94 -23.15
N GLU A 22 3.26 -10.06 -24.12
CA GLU A 22 3.72 -8.66 -24.09
C GLU A 22 3.09 -7.89 -22.93
N THR A 23 1.77 -8.03 -22.76
CA THR A 23 1.03 -7.41 -21.64
C THR A 23 1.53 -7.96 -20.31
N LYS A 24 1.73 -9.28 -20.19
CA LYS A 24 2.27 -9.90 -18.97
C LYS A 24 3.67 -9.39 -18.62
N GLN A 25 4.55 -9.26 -19.61
CA GLN A 25 5.89 -8.72 -19.42
C GLN A 25 5.86 -7.28 -18.93
N LEU A 26 5.00 -6.44 -19.49
CA LEU A 26 4.85 -5.05 -19.06
C LEU A 26 4.28 -4.96 -17.64
N LEU A 27 3.26 -5.75 -17.33
CA LEU A 27 2.67 -5.82 -15.99
C LEU A 27 3.69 -6.24 -14.93
N LYS A 28 4.58 -7.19 -15.25
CA LYS A 28 5.65 -7.60 -14.33
C LYS A 28 6.60 -6.44 -14.00
N LYS A 29 6.93 -5.60 -14.98
CA LYS A 29 7.78 -4.43 -14.76
C LYS A 29 7.11 -3.35 -13.89
N LEU A 30 5.78 -3.37 -13.73
CA LEU A 30 5.09 -2.44 -12.83
C LEU A 30 5.38 -2.70 -11.35
N GLU A 31 5.78 -3.93 -10.99
CA GLU A 31 6.10 -4.30 -9.62
C GLU A 31 7.28 -3.48 -9.07
N ASP A 32 8.18 -3.04 -9.96
CA ASP A 32 9.41 -2.31 -9.63
C ASP A 32 9.24 -0.77 -9.70
N ILE A 33 8.04 -0.27 -10.03
CA ILE A 33 7.83 1.18 -10.14
C ILE A 33 7.86 1.82 -8.76
N ASP A 34 8.66 2.88 -8.62
CA ASP A 34 8.66 3.76 -7.45
C ASP A 34 7.27 4.37 -7.26
N SER A 35 6.50 3.80 -6.33
CA SER A 35 5.11 4.15 -6.13
C SER A 35 4.92 5.54 -5.51
N ASP A 36 5.96 6.11 -4.91
CA ASP A 36 5.95 7.46 -4.34
C ASP A 36 6.21 8.52 -5.41
N LEU A 37 7.15 8.25 -6.32
CA LEU A 37 7.42 9.16 -7.43
C LEU A 37 6.28 9.13 -8.47
N PHE A 38 5.78 7.95 -8.78
CA PHE A 38 4.74 7.73 -9.78
C PHE A 38 3.34 7.54 -9.16
N GLN A 39 3.05 8.21 -8.05
CA GLN A 39 1.72 8.26 -7.46
C GLN A 39 0.74 9.12 -8.28
N LEU A 40 -0.54 9.11 -7.87
CA LEU A 40 -1.54 10.04 -8.42
C LEU A 40 -1.08 11.49 -8.24
N ARG A 41 -1.32 12.35 -9.22
CA ARG A 41 -0.94 13.77 -9.12
C ARG A 41 -1.91 14.53 -8.24
N LEU A 42 -1.36 15.47 -7.46
CA LEU A 42 -2.15 16.37 -6.63
C LEU A 42 -2.91 17.37 -7.51
N ILE A 43 -4.24 17.38 -7.40
CA ILE A 43 -5.13 18.30 -8.10
C ILE A 43 -5.44 19.51 -7.20
N ARG A 44 -6.16 19.27 -6.11
CA ARG A 44 -6.57 20.31 -5.16
C ARG A 44 -7.07 19.74 -3.84
N ARG A 45 -6.48 20.19 -2.73
CA ARG A 45 -6.89 19.81 -1.37
C ARG A 45 -8.26 20.40 -1.02
N LYS A 46 -9.24 19.55 -0.71
CA LYS A 46 -10.56 19.94 -0.20
C LYS A 46 -11.11 18.88 0.76
N ARG A 47 -12.03 19.27 1.64
CA ARG A 47 -12.75 18.36 2.55
C ARG A 47 -14.25 18.40 2.25
N PRO A 48 -14.69 17.92 1.07
CA PRO A 48 -16.10 17.94 0.72
C PRO A 48 -16.90 17.02 1.64
N LYS A 49 -18.17 17.36 1.86
CA LYS A 49 -19.14 16.43 2.43
C LYS A 49 -19.59 15.48 1.32
N LEU A 50 -19.00 14.30 1.30
CA LEU A 50 -19.28 13.26 0.31
C LEU A 50 -20.65 12.62 0.52
N CYS A 51 -21.30 12.25 -0.58
CA CYS A 51 -22.54 11.52 -0.66
C CYS A 51 -22.46 10.42 -1.75
N ARG A 52 -23.29 9.37 -1.64
CA ARG A 52 -23.50 8.42 -2.75
C ARG A 52 -23.87 9.15 -4.03
N GLY A 53 -23.27 8.76 -5.14
CA GLY A 53 -23.45 9.37 -6.45
C GLY A 53 -22.47 10.47 -6.79
N ASP A 54 -21.73 11.00 -5.81
CA ASP A 54 -20.78 12.08 -6.07
C ASP A 54 -19.71 11.63 -7.07
N VAL A 55 -19.52 12.45 -8.11
CA VAL A 55 -18.49 12.24 -9.11
C VAL A 55 -17.22 12.97 -8.68
N PHE A 56 -16.10 12.29 -8.85
CA PHE A 56 -14.78 12.86 -8.64
C PHE A 56 -13.86 12.50 -9.79
N VAL A 57 -12.75 13.22 -9.89
CA VAL A 57 -11.68 12.93 -10.82
C VAL A 57 -10.37 12.71 -10.08
N MET A 58 -9.50 11.91 -10.69
CA MET A 58 -8.10 11.76 -10.32
C MET A 58 -7.21 11.90 -11.55
N ASN A 59 -5.96 12.26 -11.34
CA ASN A 59 -4.98 12.39 -12.41
C ASN A 59 -3.80 11.46 -12.14
N LEU A 60 -3.43 10.67 -13.15
CA LEU A 60 -2.27 9.77 -13.11
C LEU A 60 -1.10 10.37 -13.89
N PHE A 61 -1.39 10.93 -15.07
CA PHE A 61 -0.41 11.50 -15.98
C PHE A 61 -1.03 12.63 -16.80
N ASP A 62 -0.16 13.49 -17.33
CA ASP A 62 -0.48 14.66 -18.14
C ASP A 62 -1.74 15.43 -17.68
N ASP A 63 -2.53 15.95 -18.61
CA ASP A 63 -3.79 16.65 -18.35
C ASP A 63 -5.00 15.70 -18.42
N ILE A 64 -4.79 14.40 -18.16
CA ILE A 64 -5.80 13.34 -18.31
C ILE A 64 -6.40 12.99 -16.95
N TYR A 65 -7.72 13.15 -16.84
CA TYR A 65 -8.45 12.96 -15.59
C TYR A 65 -9.46 11.82 -15.71
N PHE A 66 -9.28 10.78 -14.90
CA PHE A 66 -10.17 9.63 -14.86
C PHE A 66 -11.30 9.88 -13.87
N TYR A 67 -12.52 9.57 -14.29
CA TYR A 67 -13.70 9.75 -13.44
C TYR A 67 -13.87 8.57 -12.49
N GLY A 68 -14.21 8.89 -11.25
CA GLY A 68 -14.69 7.93 -10.26
C GLY A 68 -16.03 8.37 -9.69
N VAL A 69 -16.72 7.43 -9.08
CA VAL A 69 -18.02 7.64 -8.43
C VAL A 69 -17.97 7.12 -7.00
N VAL A 70 -18.57 7.88 -6.09
CA VAL A 70 -18.81 7.44 -4.72
C VAL A 70 -20.02 6.51 -4.70
N LEU A 71 -19.80 5.24 -4.37
CA LEU A 71 -20.84 4.23 -4.27
C LEU A 71 -21.54 4.27 -2.91
N ASN A 72 -20.78 4.52 -1.86
CA ASN A 72 -21.30 4.61 -0.50
C ASN A 72 -20.36 5.41 0.42
N THR A 73 -20.90 5.95 1.51
CA THR A 73 -20.16 6.77 2.49
C THR A 73 -20.42 6.28 3.92
N ASP A 74 -19.65 6.82 4.86
CA ASP A 74 -19.86 6.64 6.31
C ASP A 74 -19.77 5.18 6.74
N ILE A 75 -18.91 4.44 6.03
CA ILE A 75 -18.56 3.07 6.34
C ILE A 75 -17.67 3.07 7.58
N ASN A 76 -18.09 2.31 8.59
CA ASN A 76 -17.36 2.10 9.83
C ASN A 76 -17.21 0.60 10.04
N ASP A 77 -15.98 0.16 10.24
CA ASP A 77 -15.63 -1.23 10.49
C ASP A 77 -14.57 -1.27 11.59
N ASP A 78 -14.63 -2.27 12.46
CA ASP A 78 -13.79 -2.34 13.65
C ASP A 78 -12.30 -2.54 13.32
N PHE A 79 -11.99 -3.12 12.17
CA PHE A 79 -10.62 -3.38 11.72
C PHE A 79 -10.12 -2.31 10.74
N MET A 80 -10.96 -1.90 9.79
CA MET A 80 -10.58 -0.93 8.77
C MET A 80 -10.64 0.52 9.29
N GLY A 81 -11.50 0.80 10.27
CA GLY A 81 -11.66 2.12 10.86
C GLY A 81 -12.94 2.83 10.41
N LYS A 82 -12.96 4.16 10.56
CA LYS A 82 -14.19 4.97 10.53
C LYS A 82 -14.23 5.99 9.39
N ASN A 83 -15.44 6.34 8.97
CA ASN A 83 -15.72 7.32 7.92
C ASN A 83 -15.07 6.98 6.57
N LEU A 84 -15.02 5.69 6.24
CA LEU A 84 -14.53 5.19 4.97
C LEU A 84 -15.56 5.42 3.85
N VAL A 85 -15.10 5.32 2.61
CA VAL A 85 -15.86 5.63 1.40
C VAL A 85 -15.65 4.50 0.40
N SER A 86 -16.74 3.97 -0.13
CA SER A 86 -16.71 2.99 -1.22
C SER A 86 -16.74 3.74 -2.55
N ILE A 87 -15.80 3.43 -3.44
CA ILE A 87 -15.63 4.09 -4.74
C ILE A 87 -15.43 3.08 -5.87
N SER A 88 -15.77 3.49 -7.09
CA SER A 88 -15.33 2.82 -8.32
C SER A 88 -14.80 3.82 -9.33
N ILE A 89 -13.87 3.38 -10.17
CA ILE A 89 -13.27 4.20 -11.23
C ILE A 89 -13.81 3.73 -12.58
N LEU A 90 -14.17 4.68 -13.44
CA LEU A 90 -14.92 4.44 -14.67
C LEU A 90 -13.99 4.38 -15.89
N LYS A 91 -14.43 3.69 -16.95
CA LYS A 91 -13.85 3.74 -18.30
C LYS A 91 -14.21 5.06 -19.01
N LYS A 92 -14.04 6.17 -18.30
CA LYS A 92 -14.33 7.52 -18.77
C LYS A 92 -13.26 8.45 -18.25
N TYR A 93 -12.86 9.39 -19.10
CA TYR A 93 -11.85 10.38 -18.77
C TYR A 93 -12.14 11.71 -19.46
N SER A 94 -11.38 12.74 -19.10
CA SER A 94 -11.43 14.05 -19.74
C SER A 94 -10.05 14.71 -19.78
N LYS A 95 -9.90 15.69 -20.67
CA LYS A 95 -8.83 16.69 -20.58
C LYS A 95 -9.29 17.80 -19.64
N GLY A 96 -8.50 18.09 -18.60
CA GLY A 96 -8.81 19.06 -17.55
C GLY A 96 -9.80 18.57 -16.48
N ALA A 97 -9.59 19.01 -15.23
CA ALA A 97 -10.32 18.52 -14.05
C ALA A 97 -11.77 19.02 -13.86
N THR A 98 -12.26 19.88 -14.76
CA THR A 98 -13.55 20.60 -14.59
C THR A 98 -14.59 20.25 -15.64
N THR A 99 -14.29 19.27 -16.48
CA THR A 99 -15.24 18.74 -17.46
C THR A 99 -16.32 17.95 -16.73
N PHE A 100 -17.57 18.12 -17.16
CA PHE A 100 -18.73 17.45 -16.58
C PHE A 100 -18.90 16.04 -17.17
N LEU A 101 -19.27 15.09 -16.33
CA LEU A 101 -19.54 13.71 -16.70
C LEU A 101 -21.03 13.49 -17.00
N GLN A 102 -21.35 13.25 -18.27
CA GLN A 102 -22.69 12.80 -18.65
C GLN A 102 -22.79 11.27 -18.59
N VAL A 103 -23.60 10.77 -17.64
CA VAL A 103 -23.92 9.35 -17.47
C VAL A 103 -25.42 9.20 -17.27
N GLU A 104 -26.10 8.53 -18.19
CA GLU A 104 -27.53 8.22 -18.07
C GLU A 104 -27.76 7.02 -17.14
N SER A 105 -26.96 5.97 -17.32
CA SER A 105 -26.97 4.74 -16.54
C SER A 105 -25.55 4.21 -16.45
N LEU A 106 -25.12 3.82 -15.26
CA LEU A 106 -23.82 3.21 -14.99
C LEU A 106 -24.00 1.70 -14.84
N LYS A 107 -23.29 0.91 -15.64
CA LYS A 107 -23.32 -0.55 -15.64
C LYS A 107 -21.97 -1.15 -15.26
N ALA A 108 -21.94 -2.46 -15.04
CA ALA A 108 -20.71 -3.17 -14.69
C ALA A 108 -19.59 -3.03 -15.75
N GLU A 109 -19.95 -2.95 -17.03
CA GLU A 109 -19.00 -2.79 -18.15
C GLU A 109 -18.33 -1.41 -18.21
N ASP A 110 -18.95 -0.39 -17.59
CA ASP A 110 -18.39 0.97 -17.49
C ASP A 110 -17.32 1.09 -16.40
N ILE A 111 -17.13 0.06 -15.58
CA ILE A 111 -16.19 0.06 -14.46
C ILE A 111 -14.80 -0.34 -14.95
N LEU A 112 -13.83 0.55 -14.77
CA LEU A 112 -12.41 0.29 -14.99
C LEU A 112 -11.80 -0.36 -13.75
N ILE A 113 -11.97 0.28 -12.58
CA ILE A 113 -11.53 -0.27 -11.30
C ILE A 113 -12.77 -0.59 -10.46
N LYS A 114 -12.89 -1.87 -10.11
CA LYS A 114 -13.95 -2.43 -9.26
C LYS A 114 -14.08 -1.68 -7.93
N PRO A 115 -15.19 -1.84 -7.19
CA PRO A 115 -15.37 -1.21 -5.90
C PRO A 115 -14.17 -1.42 -4.97
N ASN A 116 -13.73 -0.33 -4.35
CA ASN A 116 -12.68 -0.29 -3.35
C ASN A 116 -13.12 0.59 -2.18
N ILE A 117 -12.68 0.26 -0.98
CA ILE A 117 -12.93 1.06 0.22
C ILE A 117 -11.70 1.93 0.46
N VAL A 118 -11.89 3.25 0.52
CA VAL A 118 -10.82 4.23 0.69
C VAL A 118 -11.12 5.16 1.86
N SER A 119 -10.07 5.76 2.42
CA SER A 119 -10.23 6.82 3.41
C SER A 119 -10.60 8.15 2.76
N ARG A 120 -11.18 9.06 3.53
CA ARG A 120 -11.42 10.46 3.07
C ARG A 120 -10.12 11.24 2.81
N ALA A 121 -8.94 10.67 3.14
CA ALA A 121 -7.65 11.31 2.95
C ALA A 121 -7.34 11.64 1.48
N TYR A 122 -7.92 10.89 0.53
CA TYR A 122 -7.75 11.11 -0.89
C TYR A 122 -8.21 12.50 -1.33
N TRP A 123 -9.34 12.98 -0.81
CA TRP A 123 -9.83 14.34 -1.05
C TRP A 123 -9.04 15.38 -0.25
N SER A 124 -8.78 15.11 1.04
CA SER A 124 -8.11 16.10 1.89
C SER A 124 -6.66 16.36 1.50
N ASN A 125 -5.98 15.35 0.96
CA ASN A 125 -4.62 15.46 0.44
C ASN A 125 -4.59 15.91 -1.03
N GLY A 126 -5.74 15.90 -1.70
CA GLY A 126 -5.99 16.60 -2.97
C GLY A 126 -5.82 15.75 -4.22
N PHE A 127 -5.74 14.42 -4.08
CA PHE A 127 -5.60 13.49 -5.20
C PHE A 127 -6.95 13.21 -5.88
N PHE A 128 -8.03 13.25 -5.10
CA PHE A 128 -9.39 13.23 -5.64
C PHE A 128 -10.00 14.63 -5.58
N TYR A 129 -10.54 15.06 -6.72
CA TYR A 129 -11.25 16.33 -6.85
C TYR A 129 -12.72 16.06 -7.18
N ASN A 130 -13.63 16.50 -6.32
CA ASN A 130 -15.07 16.37 -6.55
C ASN A 130 -15.51 17.39 -7.62
N THR A 131 -16.23 16.93 -8.65
CA THR A 131 -16.65 17.76 -9.79
C THR A 131 -17.87 18.64 -9.46
N GLY A 132 -18.58 18.32 -8.38
CA GLY A 132 -19.87 18.91 -8.00
C GLY A 132 -21.08 18.16 -8.57
N GLU A 133 -20.85 17.13 -9.39
CA GLU A 133 -21.91 16.32 -9.97
C GLU A 133 -22.33 15.17 -9.06
N ASN A 134 -23.59 14.76 -9.18
CA ASN A 134 -24.12 13.61 -8.48
C ASN A 134 -24.98 12.76 -9.41
N ILE A 135 -24.58 11.51 -9.62
CA ILE A 135 -25.23 10.55 -10.52
C ILE A 135 -25.93 9.43 -9.76
N ARG A 136 -26.37 9.67 -8.51
CA ARG A 136 -26.94 8.63 -7.62
C ARG A 136 -28.04 7.79 -8.28
N ASN A 137 -28.92 8.44 -9.06
CA ASN A 137 -30.05 7.78 -9.71
C ASN A 137 -29.65 6.94 -10.93
N SER A 138 -28.42 7.09 -11.42
CA SER A 138 -27.87 6.36 -12.55
C SER A 138 -27.04 5.16 -12.14
N ILE A 139 -26.79 4.94 -10.84
CA ILE A 139 -25.99 3.81 -10.33
C ILE A 139 -26.90 2.57 -10.22
N ASP A 140 -26.80 1.68 -11.20
CA ASP A 140 -27.49 0.39 -11.24
C ASP A 140 -26.48 -0.75 -11.44
N ILE A 141 -25.72 -1.03 -10.39
CA ILE A 141 -24.71 -2.09 -10.37
C ILE A 141 -24.88 -2.97 -9.13
N ASP A 142 -24.79 -4.29 -9.31
CA ASP A 142 -24.72 -5.26 -8.23
C ASP A 142 -23.26 -5.46 -7.82
N TYR A 143 -22.92 -5.08 -6.59
CA TYR A 143 -21.57 -5.21 -6.08
C TYR A 143 -21.51 -5.64 -4.62
N GLY A 144 -20.36 -6.23 -4.27
CA GLY A 144 -19.99 -6.52 -2.90
C GLY A 144 -18.52 -6.86 -2.78
N PHE A 145 -18.14 -7.31 -1.59
CA PHE A 145 -16.75 -7.58 -1.25
C PHE A 145 -16.61 -8.97 -0.67
N PHE A 146 -15.48 -9.63 -0.89
CA PHE A 146 -15.17 -10.88 -0.20
C PHE A 146 -14.40 -10.59 1.08
N SER A 147 -14.94 -11.01 2.22
CA SER A 147 -14.27 -10.90 3.52
C SER A 147 -13.40 -12.13 3.76
N SER A 148 -12.07 -11.97 3.77
CA SER A 148 -11.13 -13.07 4.04
C SER A 148 -11.32 -13.67 5.42
N CYS A 149 -11.65 -12.84 6.42
CA CYS A 149 -11.88 -13.26 7.80
C CYS A 149 -13.09 -14.19 7.91
N HIS A 150 -14.21 -13.79 7.29
CA HIS A 150 -15.47 -14.54 7.38
C HIS A 150 -15.68 -15.56 6.25
N LYS A 151 -14.83 -15.52 5.22
CA LYS A 151 -14.87 -16.38 4.01
C LYS A 151 -16.22 -16.33 3.26
N LEU A 152 -16.86 -15.17 3.24
CA LEU A 152 -18.15 -14.93 2.60
C LEU A 152 -18.19 -13.57 1.90
N TYR A 153 -19.21 -13.35 1.08
CA TYR A 153 -19.45 -12.05 0.45
C TYR A 153 -20.22 -11.13 1.38
N VAL A 154 -19.81 -9.86 1.44
CA VAL A 154 -20.40 -8.81 2.28
C VAL A 154 -20.71 -7.55 1.48
N ASN A 155 -21.61 -6.72 2.00
CA ASN A 155 -21.82 -5.37 1.51
C ASN A 155 -20.74 -4.40 2.05
N ASP A 156 -20.91 -3.08 1.80
CA ASP A 156 -19.97 -2.05 2.28
C ASP A 156 -19.81 -2.02 3.83
N TYR A 157 -20.79 -2.54 4.57
CA TYR A 157 -20.83 -2.52 6.04
C TYR A 157 -20.40 -3.84 6.67
N GLY A 158 -19.92 -4.80 5.88
CA GLY A 158 -19.52 -6.12 6.38
C GLY A 158 -20.69 -7.09 6.61
N GLU A 159 -21.91 -6.74 6.20
CA GLU A 159 -23.08 -7.62 6.34
C GLU A 159 -23.12 -8.65 5.22
N GLU A 160 -23.45 -9.90 5.54
CA GLU A 160 -23.47 -11.02 4.59
C GLU A 160 -24.44 -10.79 3.42
N LEU A 161 -23.94 -11.03 2.21
CA LEU A 161 -24.73 -11.12 0.98
C LEU A 161 -25.12 -12.57 0.71
N LYS A 162 -26.42 -12.82 0.57
CA LYS A 162 -26.96 -14.16 0.27
C LYS A 162 -26.62 -14.67 -1.14
N LEU A 163 -26.37 -13.74 -2.06
CA LEU A 163 -26.05 -14.03 -3.45
C LEU A 163 -24.64 -13.56 -3.75
N VAL A 164 -23.98 -14.24 -4.69
CA VAL A 164 -22.66 -13.82 -5.16
C VAL A 164 -22.84 -12.57 -6.01
N PRO A 165 -22.26 -11.42 -5.62
CA PRO A 165 -22.43 -10.18 -6.37
C PRO A 165 -21.77 -10.28 -7.76
N GLU A 166 -22.33 -9.59 -8.74
CA GLU A 166 -21.77 -9.47 -10.09
C GLU A 166 -20.34 -8.90 -10.02
N ILE A 167 -20.21 -7.69 -9.49
CA ILE A 167 -18.94 -6.99 -9.31
C ILE A 167 -18.42 -7.25 -7.90
N LYS A 168 -17.18 -7.73 -7.80
CA LYS A 168 -16.61 -8.17 -6.53
C LYS A 168 -15.13 -7.88 -6.41
N ASN A 169 -14.73 -7.46 -5.21
CA ASN A 169 -13.35 -7.20 -4.84
C ASN A 169 -13.09 -7.58 -3.37
N TYR A 170 -11.90 -7.32 -2.83
CA TYR A 170 -11.58 -7.59 -1.43
C TYR A 170 -12.30 -6.61 -0.49
N PHE A 171 -12.76 -7.11 0.65
CA PHE A 171 -13.23 -6.27 1.76
C PHE A 171 -12.02 -5.79 2.56
N ALA A 172 -11.36 -4.75 2.06
CA ALA A 172 -10.15 -4.17 2.64
C ALA A 172 -10.01 -2.69 2.24
N ILE A 173 -9.20 -1.95 3.01
CA ILE A 173 -8.82 -0.58 2.64
C ILE A 173 -7.80 -0.61 1.51
N THR A 174 -8.01 0.26 0.53
CA THR A 174 -7.06 0.51 -0.55
C THR A 174 -6.28 1.80 -0.29
N THR A 175 -4.95 1.69 -0.34
CA THR A 175 -4.03 2.83 -0.24
C THR A 175 -3.96 3.59 -1.56
N MET A 176 -3.48 4.83 -1.49
CA MET A 176 -3.44 5.72 -2.63
C MET A 176 -2.45 5.26 -3.70
N THR A 177 -1.32 4.69 -3.26
CA THR A 177 -0.38 3.95 -4.10
C THR A 177 -1.07 2.75 -4.74
N GLY A 178 -1.93 2.04 -4.00
CA GLY A 178 -2.78 0.97 -4.50
C GLY A 178 -3.71 1.40 -5.62
N ILE A 179 -4.46 2.51 -5.48
CA ILE A 179 -5.32 3.02 -6.57
C ILE A 179 -4.50 3.41 -7.80
N GLY A 180 -3.34 4.08 -7.61
CA GLY A 180 -2.45 4.40 -8.73
C GLY A 180 -1.92 3.16 -9.46
N SER A 181 -1.53 2.13 -8.70
CA SER A 181 -1.10 0.83 -9.24
C SER A 181 -2.22 0.12 -10.00
N MET A 182 -3.43 0.05 -9.43
CA MET A 182 -4.59 -0.53 -10.10
C MET A 182 -4.93 0.20 -11.39
N LEU A 183 -4.85 1.53 -11.41
CA LEU A 183 -5.14 2.31 -12.61
C LEU A 183 -4.12 2.03 -13.73
N ARG A 184 -2.82 1.98 -13.42
CA ARG A 184 -1.79 1.56 -14.39
C ARG A 184 -2.05 0.15 -14.91
N TYR A 185 -2.33 -0.78 -14.01
CA TYR A 185 -2.57 -2.18 -14.33
C TYR A 185 -3.77 -2.34 -15.28
N GLU A 186 -4.89 -1.67 -14.97
CA GLU A 186 -6.10 -1.73 -15.79
C GLU A 186 -5.92 -1.05 -17.14
N LEU A 187 -5.23 0.09 -17.21
CA LEU A 187 -4.95 0.79 -18.47
C LEU A 187 -4.01 0.01 -19.39
N ILE A 188 -3.04 -0.73 -18.86
CA ILE A 188 -2.19 -1.63 -19.67
C ILE A 188 -3.02 -2.78 -20.28
N ILE A 189 -4.06 -3.24 -19.58
CA ILE A 189 -4.93 -4.30 -20.09
C ILE A 189 -5.96 -3.77 -21.10
N ASP A 190 -6.54 -2.61 -20.83
CA ASP A 190 -7.59 -2.01 -21.66
C ASP A 190 -7.57 -0.47 -21.56
N ASP A 191 -6.96 0.17 -22.55
CA ASP A 191 -7.00 1.61 -22.78
C ASP A 191 -7.92 1.98 -23.97
N SER A 192 -8.73 1.04 -24.46
CA SER A 192 -9.46 1.19 -25.74
C SER A 192 -10.51 2.30 -25.73
N PHE A 193 -10.92 2.75 -24.54
CA PHE A 193 -11.83 3.89 -24.35
C PHE A 193 -11.13 5.25 -24.48
N MET A 194 -9.80 5.27 -24.63
CA MET A 194 -8.98 6.47 -24.78
C MET A 194 -8.65 6.77 -26.25
N SER A 195 -8.44 8.05 -26.57
CA SER A 195 -7.96 8.48 -27.88
C SER A 195 -6.54 7.99 -28.14
N GLU A 196 -6.12 7.82 -29.41
CA GLU A 196 -4.74 7.39 -29.71
C GLU A 196 -3.70 8.34 -29.12
N GLU A 197 -3.92 9.66 -29.19
CA GLU A 197 -3.03 10.67 -28.62
C GLU A 197 -2.83 10.45 -27.11
N ASP A 198 -3.90 10.18 -26.38
CA ASP A 198 -3.86 9.98 -24.93
C ASP A 198 -3.27 8.61 -24.56
N ARG A 199 -3.44 7.60 -25.42
CA ARG A 199 -2.77 6.29 -25.27
C ARG A 199 -1.26 6.41 -25.48
N GLU A 200 -0.81 7.20 -26.46
CA GLU A 200 0.61 7.50 -26.62
C GLU A 200 1.20 8.25 -25.42
N ALA A 201 0.44 9.18 -24.83
CA ALA A 201 0.82 9.83 -23.59
C ALA A 201 0.97 8.85 -22.42
N PHE A 202 0.02 7.90 -22.29
CA PHE A 202 0.12 6.85 -21.28
C PHE A 202 1.34 5.95 -21.48
N ARG A 203 1.63 5.55 -22.73
CA ARG A 203 2.82 4.74 -23.05
C ARG A 203 4.11 5.45 -22.64
N ARG A 204 4.26 6.75 -22.96
CA ARG A 204 5.42 7.55 -22.53
C ARG A 204 5.54 7.60 -21.00
N TYR A 205 4.43 7.79 -20.31
CA TYR A 205 4.39 7.79 -18.84
C TYR A 205 4.85 6.43 -18.26
N ILE A 206 4.39 5.31 -18.83
CA ILE A 206 4.80 3.97 -18.38
C ILE A 206 6.29 3.72 -18.69
N ASP A 207 6.77 4.11 -19.87
CA ASP A 207 8.18 3.96 -20.24
C ASP A 207 9.09 4.75 -19.30
N GLU A 208 8.71 5.97 -18.93
CA GLU A 208 9.41 6.78 -17.91
C GLU A 208 9.39 6.08 -16.55
N ALA A 209 8.21 5.61 -16.11
CA ALA A 209 8.05 4.98 -14.80
C ALA A 209 8.86 3.69 -14.64
N VAL A 210 8.88 2.86 -15.68
CA VAL A 210 9.58 1.56 -15.68
C VAL A 210 11.09 1.72 -15.89
N SER A 211 11.53 2.80 -16.56
CA SER A 211 12.96 3.07 -16.76
C SER A 211 13.59 3.89 -15.65
N TYR A 212 12.79 4.40 -14.72
CA TYR A 212 13.30 5.18 -13.59
C TYR A 212 14.15 4.30 -12.67
N VAL A 213 15.42 4.68 -12.55
CA VAL A 213 16.33 4.16 -11.54
C VAL A 213 16.50 5.26 -10.50
N PRO A 214 16.05 5.04 -9.25
CA PRO A 214 16.26 6.01 -8.19
C PRO A 214 17.74 6.37 -8.09
N PRO A 215 18.09 7.66 -7.95
CA PRO A 215 19.49 8.03 -7.75
C PRO A 215 19.98 7.32 -6.49
N GLN A 216 21.01 6.47 -6.64
CA GLN A 216 21.64 5.83 -5.49
C GLN A 216 22.27 6.93 -4.64
N LYS A 217 21.66 7.21 -3.49
CA LYS A 217 22.23 8.12 -2.51
C LYS A 217 23.46 7.43 -1.95
N GLU A 218 24.64 8.01 -2.14
CA GLU A 218 25.82 7.48 -1.45
C GLU A 218 25.53 7.48 0.05
N PRO A 219 25.74 6.34 0.74
CA PRO A 219 25.46 6.25 2.16
C PRO A 219 26.31 7.29 2.89
N SER A 220 25.68 8.06 3.76
CA SER A 220 26.39 9.01 4.61
C SER A 220 27.33 8.26 5.56
N GLU A 221 28.26 8.97 6.20
CA GLU A 221 29.13 8.37 7.22
C GLU A 221 28.31 7.76 8.37
N PHE A 222 27.14 8.33 8.67
CA PHE A 222 26.21 7.75 9.62
C PHE A 222 25.65 6.41 9.12
N ASP A 223 25.13 6.36 7.89
CA ASP A 223 24.56 5.14 7.29
C ASP A 223 25.61 4.02 7.24
N LYS A 224 26.85 4.34 6.88
CA LYS A 224 27.98 3.39 6.92
C LYS A 224 28.29 2.90 8.34
N SER A 225 28.13 3.75 9.35
CA SER A 225 28.45 3.41 10.73
C SER A 225 27.48 2.39 11.33
N ILE A 226 26.22 2.42 10.90
CA ILE A 226 25.13 1.56 11.40
C ILE A 226 24.88 0.33 10.54
N ALA A 227 25.51 0.20 9.37
CA ALA A 227 25.38 -0.97 8.51
C ALA A 227 25.59 -2.30 9.28
N PRO A 228 24.76 -3.33 9.04
CA PRO A 228 23.79 -3.47 7.95
C PRO A 228 22.38 -2.93 8.25
N PHE A 229 22.19 -2.15 9.33
CA PHE A 229 20.92 -1.47 9.58
C PHE A 229 20.77 -0.24 8.69
N GLU A 230 19.54 0.07 8.32
CA GLU A 230 19.20 1.26 7.53
C GLU A 230 18.39 2.23 8.39
N PHE A 231 18.63 3.53 8.24
CA PHE A 231 17.91 4.58 8.96
C PHE A 231 17.21 5.49 7.97
N GLU A 232 15.88 5.59 8.10
CA GLU A 232 15.08 6.36 7.15
C GLU A 232 14.10 7.29 7.86
N LYS A 233 13.75 8.35 7.14
CA LYS A 233 12.65 9.24 7.54
C LYS A 233 11.39 8.80 6.82
N GLU A 234 10.47 8.20 7.57
CA GLU A 234 9.16 7.78 7.09
C GLU A 234 8.26 9.00 6.76
N HIS A 235 7.21 8.79 5.97
CA HIS A 235 6.17 9.80 5.75
C HIS A 235 5.47 10.18 7.07
N GLY A 236 5.72 11.39 7.54
CA GLY A 236 5.24 11.90 8.82
C GLY A 236 6.39 12.40 9.68
N ARG A 237 6.13 12.83 10.91
CA ARG A 237 7.20 13.16 11.87
C ARG A 237 7.73 11.87 12.52
N ARG A 238 8.11 10.88 11.71
CA ARG A 238 8.57 9.56 12.15
C ARG A 238 9.87 9.18 11.45
N TYR A 239 10.65 8.39 12.15
CA TYR A 239 11.92 7.86 11.72
C TYR A 239 11.91 6.37 12.05
N CYS A 240 12.49 5.56 11.18
CA CYS A 240 12.56 4.11 11.35
C CYS A 240 13.99 3.60 11.19
N VAL A 241 14.22 2.43 11.76
CA VAL A 241 15.39 1.60 11.51
C VAL A 241 14.93 0.23 11.07
N THR A 242 15.51 -0.25 9.98
CA THR A 242 15.21 -1.54 9.38
C THR A 242 16.45 -2.43 9.28
N LEU A 243 16.21 -3.74 9.24
CA LEU A 243 17.19 -4.74 8.83
C LEU A 243 16.44 -5.82 8.03
N GLU A 244 16.83 -6.00 6.77
CA GLU A 244 16.25 -6.99 5.86
C GLU A 244 17.27 -8.08 5.47
N ASP A 245 18.55 -7.73 5.36
CA ASP A 245 19.63 -8.67 5.03
C ASP A 245 20.16 -9.37 6.29
N PHE A 246 19.37 -10.31 6.80
CA PHE A 246 19.70 -11.08 8.00
C PHE A 246 20.94 -11.97 7.82
N GLU A 247 21.24 -12.41 6.59
CA GLU A 247 22.36 -13.33 6.31
C GLU A 247 23.71 -12.75 6.75
N LYS A 248 23.90 -11.43 6.64
CA LYS A 248 25.13 -10.77 7.12
C LYS A 248 25.36 -10.92 8.62
N LEU A 249 24.29 -11.08 9.40
CA LEU A 249 24.35 -11.13 10.86
C LEU A 249 23.91 -12.49 11.43
N ARG A 250 23.59 -13.46 10.57
CA ARG A 250 23.10 -14.78 10.96
C ARG A 250 24.00 -15.49 11.96
N TYR A 251 25.32 -15.30 11.86
CA TYR A 251 26.31 -15.89 12.76
C TYR A 251 26.06 -15.61 14.26
N ILE A 252 25.35 -14.52 14.59
CA ILE A 252 25.01 -14.15 15.96
C ILE A 252 24.05 -15.14 16.62
N PHE A 253 23.22 -15.82 15.83
CA PHE A 253 22.23 -16.79 16.32
C PHE A 253 22.70 -18.23 16.19
N THR A 254 23.72 -18.50 15.36
CA THR A 254 24.19 -19.86 15.03
C THR A 254 24.83 -20.68 16.17
N TRP A 255 25.12 -20.08 17.33
CA TRP A 255 25.75 -20.79 18.45
C TRP A 255 24.74 -21.42 19.43
N LYS A 256 23.45 -21.13 19.26
CA LYS A 256 22.32 -21.77 19.95
C LYS A 256 21.65 -22.73 18.94
N ASP A 257 20.96 -23.78 19.41
CA ASP A 257 20.41 -24.89 18.58
C ASP A 257 19.67 -24.46 17.29
N SER A 258 19.52 -25.42 16.37
CA SER A 258 19.31 -25.29 14.91
C SER A 258 18.09 -24.51 14.39
N ASP A 259 17.18 -24.08 15.26
CA ASP A 259 15.84 -23.62 14.85
C ASP A 259 15.66 -22.10 14.89
N ILE A 260 16.71 -21.35 15.30
CA ILE A 260 16.70 -19.88 15.31
C ILE A 260 17.20 -19.36 13.96
N GLU A 261 16.38 -18.60 13.25
CA GLU A 261 16.64 -18.21 11.86
C GLU A 261 17.40 -16.87 11.72
N GLY A 262 17.41 -16.05 12.77
CA GLY A 262 17.85 -14.66 12.77
C GLY A 262 16.83 -13.70 12.14
N ASN A 263 15.52 -14.00 12.24
CA ASN A 263 14.44 -13.27 11.55
C ASN A 263 14.03 -11.97 12.27
N GLY A 264 13.11 -11.20 11.67
CA GLY A 264 12.74 -9.88 12.20
C GLY A 264 12.17 -9.88 13.63
N TYR A 265 11.39 -10.90 14.01
CA TYR A 265 10.84 -11.01 15.37
C TYR A 265 11.92 -11.29 16.41
N GLU A 266 12.92 -12.08 16.05
CA GLU A 266 14.03 -12.43 16.95
C GLU A 266 14.93 -11.20 17.19
N TRP A 267 15.22 -10.43 16.13
CA TRP A 267 15.91 -9.14 16.25
C TRP A 267 15.12 -8.13 17.08
N GLU A 268 13.79 -8.14 16.99
CA GLU A 268 12.93 -7.28 17.80
C GLU A 268 13.10 -7.56 19.30
N GLU A 269 13.16 -8.83 19.71
CA GLU A 269 13.37 -9.17 21.13
C GLU A 269 14.77 -8.79 21.62
N VAL A 270 15.80 -9.00 20.80
CA VAL A 270 17.17 -8.55 21.11
C VAL A 270 17.20 -7.04 21.32
N MET A 271 16.59 -6.27 20.42
CA MET A 271 16.51 -4.81 20.53
C MET A 271 15.67 -4.37 21.74
N LYS A 272 14.53 -5.02 22.02
CA LYS A 272 13.70 -4.72 23.20
C LYS A 272 14.48 -4.91 24.49
N LEU A 273 15.28 -5.98 24.61
CA LEU A 273 16.13 -6.21 25.77
C LEU A 273 17.24 -5.16 25.87
N PHE A 274 17.91 -4.84 24.76
CA PHE A 274 18.94 -3.81 24.72
C PHE A 274 18.39 -2.44 25.15
N VAL A 275 17.26 -2.01 24.59
CA VAL A 275 16.60 -0.76 24.96
C VAL A 275 16.16 -0.78 26.43
N LYS A 276 15.68 -1.92 26.93
CA LYS A 276 15.31 -2.05 28.35
C LYS A 276 16.53 -1.91 29.27
N ASP A 277 17.68 -2.45 28.89
CA ASP A 277 18.92 -2.40 29.68
C ASP A 277 19.58 -1.01 29.63
N ARG A 278 19.78 -0.47 28.43
CA ARG A 278 20.57 0.74 28.19
C ARG A 278 19.76 2.04 28.13
N PHE A 279 18.47 1.94 27.86
CA PHE A 279 17.59 3.07 27.48
C PHE A 279 16.20 2.98 28.14
N SER A 280 16.16 2.55 29.42
CA SER A 280 14.94 2.24 30.14
C SER A 280 13.92 3.38 30.17
N ASP A 281 14.39 4.63 30.25
CA ASP A 281 13.55 5.85 30.32
C ASP A 281 12.81 6.16 29.01
N ILE A 282 13.31 5.69 27.87
CA ILE A 282 12.77 6.01 26.55
C ILE A 282 12.06 4.82 25.88
N ARG A 283 12.06 3.63 26.51
CA ARG A 283 11.47 2.40 25.96
C ARG A 283 10.04 2.59 25.44
N LYS A 284 9.19 3.35 26.15
CA LYS A 284 7.78 3.58 25.75
C LYS A 284 7.63 4.49 24.53
N ARG A 285 8.69 5.16 24.11
CA ARG A 285 8.72 6.07 22.95
C ARG A 285 9.10 5.35 21.66
N ILE A 286 9.77 4.19 21.77
CA ILE A 286 10.16 3.35 20.65
C ILE A 286 9.07 2.30 20.45
N LYS A 287 8.65 2.16 19.20
CA LYS A 287 7.69 1.14 18.78
C LYS A 287 8.36 0.17 17.82
N PHE A 288 7.79 -1.00 17.74
CA PHE A 288 8.24 -2.08 16.87
C PHE A 288 7.05 -2.59 16.06
N ASP A 289 7.33 -3.04 14.84
CA ASP A 289 6.34 -3.59 13.90
C ASP A 289 7.05 -4.58 12.96
N SER A 290 7.91 -5.43 13.52
CA SER A 290 8.72 -6.35 12.73
C SER A 290 7.86 -7.44 12.10
N GLU A 291 8.30 -7.94 10.95
CA GLU A 291 7.74 -9.11 10.28
C GLU A 291 8.85 -10.17 10.14
N ALA A 292 8.50 -11.40 9.77
CA ALA A 292 9.51 -12.46 9.60
C ALA A 292 10.63 -12.06 8.62
N GLY A 293 10.30 -11.30 7.57
CA GLY A 293 11.27 -10.83 6.56
C GLY A 293 11.97 -9.51 6.89
N MET A 294 11.58 -8.79 7.95
CA MET A 294 12.10 -7.44 8.22
C MET A 294 12.02 -7.11 9.71
N PHE A 295 13.15 -6.76 10.31
CA PHE A 295 13.15 -6.07 11.60
C PHE A 295 12.73 -4.60 11.40
N TYR A 296 11.83 -4.09 12.24
CA TYR A 296 11.32 -2.73 12.12
C TYR A 296 11.13 -2.06 13.49
N MET A 297 11.85 -0.95 13.72
CA MET A 297 11.62 -0.07 14.88
C MET A 297 11.45 1.39 14.46
N TYR A 298 10.62 2.14 15.17
CA TYR A 298 10.34 3.52 14.83
C TYR A 298 9.99 4.41 16.02
N CYS A 299 10.25 5.70 15.88
CA CYS A 299 9.79 6.73 16.81
C CYS A 299 9.68 8.11 16.13
N SER A 300 9.21 9.13 16.85
CA SER A 300 9.06 10.49 16.31
C SER A 300 10.28 11.39 16.54
N ASP A 301 11.35 10.87 17.14
CA ASP A 301 12.52 11.62 17.58
C ASP A 301 13.79 11.07 16.90
N SER A 302 14.27 11.80 15.88
CA SER A 302 15.40 11.36 15.05
C SER A 302 16.67 11.14 15.86
N GLU A 303 17.02 12.08 16.73
CA GLU A 303 18.30 12.06 17.46
C GLU A 303 18.31 10.89 18.44
N MET A 304 17.19 10.66 19.11
CA MET A 304 17.00 9.51 19.99
C MET A 304 17.17 8.18 19.24
N LEU A 305 16.51 8.02 18.09
CA LEU A 305 16.56 6.75 17.37
C LEU A 305 17.95 6.48 16.80
N GLN A 306 18.63 7.54 16.32
CA GLN A 306 20.02 7.47 15.88
C GLN A 306 20.97 7.06 17.03
N GLU A 307 20.81 7.64 18.22
CA GLU A 307 21.61 7.27 19.38
C GLU A 307 21.44 5.79 19.74
N VAL A 308 20.19 5.32 19.80
CA VAL A 308 19.90 3.92 20.15
C VAL A 308 20.55 2.97 19.15
N ILE A 309 20.38 3.20 17.84
CA ILE A 309 20.94 2.29 16.83
C ILE A 309 22.47 2.37 16.78
N SER A 310 23.07 3.55 16.94
CA SER A 310 24.53 3.66 17.02
C SER A 310 25.09 2.87 18.20
N ARG A 311 24.49 2.99 19.40
CA ARG A 311 24.90 2.22 20.58
C ARG A 311 24.69 0.72 20.42
N PHE A 312 23.58 0.34 19.78
CA PHE A 312 23.31 -1.07 19.48
C PHE A 312 24.36 -1.67 18.55
N VAL A 313 24.72 -0.95 17.49
CA VAL A 313 25.74 -1.40 16.53
C VAL A 313 27.15 -1.40 17.15
N GLU A 314 27.46 -0.45 18.04
CA GLU A 314 28.69 -0.48 18.86
C GLU A 314 28.77 -1.75 19.71
N GLU A 315 27.70 -2.07 20.44
CA GLU A 315 27.61 -3.27 21.29
C GLU A 315 27.68 -4.54 20.44
N LEU A 316 26.99 -4.57 19.29
CA LEU A 316 27.06 -5.65 18.32
C LEU A 316 28.49 -5.92 17.86
N LYS A 317 29.23 -4.88 17.48
CA LYS A 317 30.63 -5.00 17.02
C LYS A 317 31.56 -5.41 18.16
N ALA A 318 31.27 -5.01 19.40
CA ALA A 318 32.11 -5.28 20.55
C ALA A 318 31.92 -6.68 21.13
N THR A 319 30.67 -7.15 21.25
CA THR A 319 30.32 -8.36 22.01
C THR A 319 29.53 -9.39 21.21
N GLY A 320 29.12 -9.06 19.98
CA GLY A 320 28.21 -9.90 19.20
C GLY A 320 26.83 -10.04 19.84
N LEU A 321 26.45 -9.12 20.75
CA LEU A 321 25.19 -9.14 21.51
C LEU A 321 24.98 -10.43 22.33
N LYS A 322 26.04 -11.18 22.63
CA LYS A 322 25.96 -12.52 23.22
C LYS A 322 25.11 -12.53 24.50
N GLU A 323 25.32 -11.56 25.38
CA GLU A 323 24.56 -11.43 26.65
C GLU A 323 23.05 -11.25 26.42
N TYR A 324 22.64 -10.56 25.35
CA TYR A 324 21.23 -10.33 25.05
C TYR A 324 20.59 -11.56 24.43
N VAL A 325 21.27 -12.20 23.50
CA VAL A 325 20.81 -13.43 22.84
C VAL A 325 20.72 -14.60 23.85
N GLU A 326 21.63 -14.68 24.82
CA GLU A 326 21.58 -15.67 25.91
C GLU A 326 20.35 -15.51 26.81
N LYS A 327 19.86 -14.27 27.01
CA LYS A 327 18.73 -13.97 27.90
C LYS A 327 17.35 -14.24 27.28
N ILE A 328 17.26 -14.49 25.98
CA ILE A 328 15.99 -14.70 25.28
C ILE A 328 15.68 -16.19 25.19
N ASP A 329 14.45 -16.55 25.54
CA ASP A 329 13.88 -17.85 25.29
C ASP A 329 13.14 -17.84 23.95
N PHE A 330 13.85 -18.22 22.88
CA PHE A 330 13.34 -18.16 21.51
C PHE A 330 12.28 -19.22 21.20
N GLU A 331 12.13 -20.26 22.03
CA GLU A 331 11.08 -21.29 21.85
C GLU A 331 9.66 -20.76 22.15
N THR A 332 9.57 -19.55 22.74
CA THR A 332 8.31 -18.93 23.16
C THR A 332 7.84 -17.79 22.24
N LEU A 333 8.62 -17.48 21.21
CA LEU A 333 8.28 -16.56 20.12
C LEU A 333 7.40 -17.25 19.08
#